data_AF-A0A351UJ83-F1
#
_entry.id   AF-A0A351UJ83-F1
#
_cell.length_a   1.000
_cell.length_b   1.000
_cell.length_c   1.000
_cell.angle_alpha   90.00
_cell.angle_beta   90.00
_cell.angle_gamma   90.00
#
_symmetry.space_group_name_H-M   'P 1'
#
loop_
_entity.id
_entity.type
_entity.pdbx_description
1 polymer ?
#
loop_
_entity_poly.entity_id
_entity_poly.type
_entity_poly.pdbx_seq_one_letter_code
_entity_poly.pdbx_strand_id
1 'polypeptide(L)'
;MRKSKTFWAVAALLSLCLLLFSGYSLYGRISLYLSGDTLDISSVAHTPPPVPRSEDEEEAPKEAAAAPEQAEAKKTEPEKNKALKTPFEYKDSKAKTVYLSGSFTAWKDVRMTKKEGVWKAEVYILPGTYPYHFTVDGVKKLDASKPKAPTGDSLIVVADVR
;
A
#
# COMPACT_ATOMS: atom_id res chain seq x y z
N MET A 1 -18.75 -30.15 42.70
CA MET A 1 -17.68 -29.29 43.25
C MET A 1 -18.02 -27.84 42.94
N ARG A 2 -18.34 -27.02 43.96
CA ARG A 2 -18.66 -25.58 43.77
C ARG A 2 -17.35 -24.79 43.75
N LYS A 3 -17.05 -24.11 42.64
CA LYS A 3 -15.83 -23.27 42.52
C LYS A 3 -15.94 -22.08 43.48
N SER A 4 -14.84 -21.71 44.11
CA SER A 4 -14.79 -20.64 45.11
C SER A 4 -15.07 -19.27 44.48
N LYS A 5 -15.54 -18.31 45.28
CA LYS A 5 -15.72 -16.91 44.84
C LYS A 5 -14.42 -16.31 44.30
N THR A 6 -13.27 -16.73 44.84
CA THR A 6 -11.94 -16.34 44.38
C THR A 6 -11.64 -16.83 42.95
N PHE A 7 -12.11 -18.02 42.57
CA PHE A 7 -11.95 -18.53 41.21
C PHE A 7 -12.69 -17.66 40.17
N TRP A 8 -13.94 -17.27 40.47
CA TRP A 8 -14.72 -16.39 39.59
C TRP A 8 -14.13 -14.98 39.51
N ALA A 9 -13.60 -14.45 40.60
CA ALA A 9 -12.91 -13.15 40.60
C ALA A 9 -11.65 -13.16 39.73
N VAL A 10 -10.81 -14.20 39.83
CA VAL A 10 -9.59 -14.34 39.01
C VAL A 10 -9.94 -14.53 37.54
N ALA A 11 -10.96 -15.34 37.22
CA ALA A 11 -11.42 -15.53 35.85
C ALA A 11 -11.96 -14.23 35.21
N ALA A 12 -12.70 -13.42 35.99
CA ALA A 12 -13.18 -12.12 35.54
C ALA A 12 -12.02 -11.13 35.28
N LEU A 13 -11.01 -11.12 36.15
CA LEU A 13 -9.85 -10.25 36.02
C LEU A 13 -8.98 -10.64 34.81
N LEU A 14 -8.80 -11.95 34.57
CA LEU A 14 -8.12 -12.46 33.39
C LEU A 14 -8.83 -12.06 32.08
N SER A 15 -10.16 -12.17 32.06
CA SER A 15 -10.99 -11.76 30.91
C SER A 15 -10.85 -10.25 30.62
N LEU A 16 -10.85 -9.43 31.68
CA LEU A 16 -10.65 -7.98 31.55
C LEU A 16 -9.25 -7.65 30.96
N CYS A 17 -8.20 -8.31 31.45
CA CYS A 17 -6.86 -8.15 30.88
C CYS A 17 -6.78 -8.58 29.40
N LEU A 18 -7.46 -9.67 29.02
CA LEU A 18 -7.54 -10.13 27.63
C LEU A 18 -8.26 -9.12 26.73
N LEU A 19 -9.34 -8.49 27.22
CA LEU A 19 -10.06 -7.44 26.49
C LEU A 19 -9.19 -6.18 26.31
N LEU A 20 -8.49 -5.76 27.36
CA LEU A 20 -7.59 -4.61 27.29
C LEU A 20 -6.41 -4.87 26.36
N PHE A 21 -5.82 -6.06 26.39
CA PHE A 21 -4.73 -6.45 25.50
C PHE A 21 -5.17 -6.53 24.04
N SER A 22 -6.36 -7.10 23.77
CA SER A 22 -6.96 -7.13 22.43
C SER A 22 -7.24 -5.71 21.91
N GLY A 23 -7.82 -4.86 22.75
CA GLY A 23 -8.07 -3.46 22.44
C GLY A 23 -6.78 -2.68 22.16
N TYR A 24 -5.73 -2.89 22.96
CA TYR A 24 -4.43 -2.25 22.79
C TYR A 24 -3.71 -2.69 21.51
N SER A 25 -3.75 -3.99 21.19
CA SER A 25 -3.20 -4.55 19.95
C SER A 25 -3.91 -4.00 18.70
N LEU A 26 -5.24 -3.90 18.77
CA LEU A 26 -6.05 -3.33 17.70
C LEU A 26 -5.84 -1.81 17.57
N TYR A 27 -5.72 -1.10 18.70
CA TYR A 27 -5.42 0.32 18.75
C TYR A 27 -4.05 0.64 18.13
N GLY A 28 -3.00 -0.13 18.43
CA GLY A 28 -1.69 0.07 17.82
C GLY A 28 -1.71 -0.05 16.29
N ARG A 29 -2.55 -0.95 15.75
CA ARG A 29 -2.74 -1.06 14.29
C ARG A 29 -3.58 0.07 13.73
N ILE A 30 -4.69 0.45 14.37
CA ILE A 30 -5.60 1.48 13.87
C ILE A 30 -5.02 2.89 14.03
N SER A 31 -4.25 3.15 15.08
CA SER A 31 -3.57 4.44 15.30
C SER A 31 -2.63 4.77 14.16
N LEU A 32 -1.96 3.77 13.55
CA LEU A 32 -1.13 3.99 12.37
C LEU A 32 -1.93 4.36 11.11
N TYR A 33 -3.22 4.03 11.07
CA TYR A 33 -4.12 4.42 9.97
C TYR A 33 -4.81 5.77 10.21
N LEU A 34 -5.10 6.14 11.46
CA LEU A 34 -5.68 7.45 11.78
C LEU A 34 -4.64 8.56 11.95
N SER A 35 -3.37 8.24 12.25
CA SER A 35 -2.25 9.18 12.11
C SER A 35 -1.81 9.37 10.66
N GLY A 36 -2.70 9.07 9.69
CA GLY A 36 -2.60 9.59 8.34
C GLY A 36 -2.76 11.10 8.39
N ASP A 37 -1.69 11.76 8.80
CA ASP A 37 -1.43 13.17 8.56
C ASP A 37 -1.84 13.47 7.12
N THR A 38 -2.65 14.50 7.02
CA THR A 38 -3.00 15.24 5.83
C THR A 38 -1.81 15.32 4.87
N LEU A 39 -1.75 14.40 3.90
CA LEU A 39 -1.16 14.70 2.62
C LEU A 39 -2.16 15.64 1.94
N ASP A 40 -1.99 16.94 2.20
CA ASP A 40 -2.40 18.00 1.29
C ASP A 40 -1.72 17.70 -0.05
N ILE A 41 -2.38 16.87 -0.86
CA ILE A 41 -2.12 16.78 -2.29
C ILE A 41 -2.70 18.07 -2.84
N SER A 42 -1.90 19.13 -2.76
CA SER A 42 -2.03 20.27 -3.66
C SER A 42 -2.07 19.68 -5.07
N SER A 43 -3.25 19.73 -5.67
CA SER A 43 -3.48 19.44 -7.07
C SER A 43 -2.72 20.48 -7.88
N VAL A 44 -1.42 20.25 -8.08
CA VAL A 44 -0.68 20.91 -9.14
C VAL A 44 -1.27 20.38 -10.44
N ALA A 45 -2.24 21.15 -10.96
CA ALA A 45 -2.62 21.14 -12.34
C ALA A 45 -1.34 21.17 -13.17
N HIS A 46 -1.12 20.13 -13.96
CA HIS A 46 -0.07 20.07 -14.96
C HIS A 46 -0.32 21.17 -15.99
N THR A 47 0.30 22.33 -15.78
CA THR A 47 0.62 23.25 -16.87
C THR A 47 2.12 23.13 -17.12
N PRO A 48 2.57 22.92 -18.38
CA PRO A 48 3.99 22.89 -18.68
C PRO A 48 4.62 24.23 -18.28
N PRO A 49 5.85 24.24 -17.75
CA PRO A 49 6.37 25.42 -17.05
C PRO A 49 6.60 26.59 -18.01
N PRO A 50 6.12 27.80 -17.70
CA PRO A 50 6.84 29.01 -18.03
C PRO A 50 7.65 29.47 -16.81
N VAL A 51 8.93 29.70 -17.08
CA VAL A 51 10.01 30.36 -16.34
C VAL A 51 9.54 31.42 -15.29
N PRO A 52 10.29 31.63 -14.18
CA PRO A 52 9.81 32.15 -12.90
C PRO A 52 9.63 33.68 -12.89
N ARG A 53 8.64 34.17 -12.14
CA ARG A 53 8.56 35.58 -11.73
C ARG A 53 7.63 35.77 -10.51
N SER A 54 8.26 35.99 -9.36
CA SER A 54 7.91 36.85 -8.20
C SER A 54 6.45 37.02 -7.72
N GLU A 55 6.26 36.65 -6.45
CA GLU A 55 5.78 37.46 -5.30
C GLU A 55 4.32 38.00 -5.25
N ASP A 56 3.72 37.68 -4.08
CA ASP A 56 2.75 38.43 -3.25
C ASP A 56 1.22 38.34 -3.46
N GLU A 57 0.55 38.40 -2.28
CA GLU A 57 -0.86 38.77 -2.00
C GLU A 57 -1.90 37.67 -1.68
N GLU A 58 -1.83 37.21 -0.43
CA GLU A 58 -2.90 37.15 0.60
C GLU A 58 -4.34 37.60 0.25
N GLU A 59 -5.34 36.71 0.40
CA GLU A 59 -6.55 36.96 1.21
C GLU A 59 -7.42 35.70 1.38
N ALA A 60 -7.77 35.37 2.63
CA ALA A 60 -8.85 34.45 2.98
C ALA A 60 -10.17 35.23 3.10
N PRO A 61 -11.33 34.58 2.89
CA PRO A 61 -12.24 34.50 4.04
C PRO A 61 -12.90 33.13 4.24
N LYS A 62 -13.01 32.75 5.52
CA LYS A 62 -13.93 31.75 6.06
C LYS A 62 -15.39 32.16 5.78
N GLU A 63 -16.30 31.21 5.57
CA GLU A 63 -17.35 30.86 6.55
C GLU A 63 -18.40 29.87 5.99
N ALA A 64 -18.54 28.76 6.75
CA ALA A 64 -19.73 27.94 7.04
C ALA A 64 -20.64 27.31 5.96
N ALA A 65 -20.66 25.97 6.08
CA ALA A 65 -21.85 25.12 6.23
C ALA A 65 -22.42 24.38 5.00
N ALA A 66 -22.80 23.13 5.31
CA ALA A 66 -23.63 22.17 4.56
C ALA A 66 -22.90 21.23 3.58
N ALA A 67 -22.53 20.05 4.07
CA ALA A 67 -22.80 18.81 3.33
C ALA A 67 -24.32 18.52 3.43
N PRO A 68 -24.93 17.67 2.57
CA PRO A 68 -24.34 16.83 1.52
C PRO A 68 -25.16 16.84 0.21
N GLU A 69 -24.53 16.89 -0.96
CA GLU A 69 -25.20 16.39 -2.16
C GLU A 69 -24.24 15.81 -3.18
N GLN A 70 -24.69 14.71 -3.75
CA GLN A 70 -24.00 13.84 -4.67
C GLN A 70 -23.66 14.62 -5.95
N ALA A 71 -22.39 14.62 -6.32
CA ALA A 71 -21.97 14.88 -7.68
C ALA A 71 -21.33 13.59 -8.22
N GLU A 72 -22.05 12.99 -9.15
CA GLU A 72 -21.73 11.78 -9.89
C GLU A 72 -20.32 11.83 -10.51
N ALA A 73 -19.43 10.94 -10.07
CA ALA A 73 -18.31 10.49 -10.89
C ALA A 73 -18.66 9.13 -11.47
N LYS A 74 -19.46 9.18 -12.54
CA LYS A 74 -19.51 8.26 -13.67
C LYS A 74 -19.10 6.82 -13.36
N LYS A 75 -20.12 5.98 -13.17
CA LYS A 75 -20.08 4.53 -13.34
C LYS A 75 -19.58 4.22 -14.76
N THR A 76 -18.27 4.16 -14.95
CA THR A 76 -17.68 3.60 -16.15
C THR A 76 -17.97 2.12 -16.10
N GLU A 77 -18.84 1.69 -17.02
CA GLU A 77 -19.05 0.31 -17.42
C GLU A 77 -17.71 -0.45 -17.39
N PRO A 78 -17.63 -1.64 -16.77
CA PRO A 78 -16.36 -2.33 -16.66
C PRO A 78 -15.95 -2.76 -18.07
N GLU A 79 -15.08 -1.98 -18.72
CA GLU A 79 -14.24 -2.55 -19.75
C GLU A 79 -13.61 -3.78 -19.11
N LYS A 80 -13.77 -4.90 -19.79
CA LYS A 80 -13.40 -6.23 -19.33
C LYS A 80 -11.87 -6.27 -19.27
N ASN A 81 -11.28 -5.64 -18.25
CA ASN A 81 -9.85 -5.49 -18.10
C ASN A 81 -9.26 -6.89 -18.03
N LYS A 82 -8.62 -7.29 -19.13
CA LYS A 82 -7.96 -8.58 -19.20
C LYS A 82 -6.70 -8.48 -18.36
N ALA A 83 -6.47 -9.48 -17.52
CA ALA A 83 -5.22 -9.57 -16.78
C ALA A 83 -4.07 -9.86 -17.76
N LEU A 84 -3.07 -9.00 -17.75
CA LEU A 84 -1.89 -9.10 -18.58
C LEU A 84 -0.83 -9.93 -17.87
N LYS A 85 -0.26 -10.89 -18.58
CA LYS A 85 0.85 -11.71 -18.09
C LYS A 85 2.11 -10.84 -18.01
N THR A 86 2.46 -10.39 -16.81
CA THR A 86 3.56 -9.46 -16.57
C THR A 86 4.78 -10.21 -16.04
N PRO A 87 5.91 -10.25 -16.77
CA PRO A 87 7.14 -10.86 -16.30
C PRO A 87 7.90 -9.89 -15.37
N PHE A 88 8.32 -10.41 -14.23
CA PHE A 88 9.23 -9.75 -13.29
C PHE A 88 10.58 -10.43 -13.36
N GLU A 89 11.64 -9.64 -13.49
CA GLU A 89 13.01 -10.13 -13.55
C GLU A 89 13.88 -9.45 -12.50
N TYR A 90 14.71 -10.23 -11.81
CA TYR A 90 15.67 -9.73 -10.85
C TYR A 90 17.04 -10.38 -11.09
N LYS A 91 18.07 -9.57 -11.32
CA LYS A 91 19.41 -10.06 -11.69
C LYS A 91 20.27 -10.22 -10.43
N ASP A 92 20.44 -11.47 -9.99
CA ASP A 92 21.34 -11.80 -8.88
C ASP A 92 21.76 -13.28 -8.94
N SER A 93 23.02 -13.50 -9.32
CA SER A 93 23.60 -14.83 -9.44
C SER A 93 23.97 -15.44 -8.08
N LYS A 94 24.16 -14.63 -7.04
CA LYS A 94 24.61 -15.08 -5.70
C LYS A 94 23.45 -15.37 -4.76
N ALA A 95 22.30 -14.75 -4.99
CA ALA A 95 21.08 -15.02 -4.22
C ALA A 95 20.72 -16.51 -4.21
N LYS A 96 20.25 -16.99 -3.05
CA LYS A 96 19.77 -18.37 -2.86
C LYS A 96 18.25 -18.46 -3.01
N THR A 97 17.54 -17.43 -2.57
CA THR A 97 16.08 -17.34 -2.63
C THR A 97 15.67 -15.91 -2.96
N VAL A 98 14.69 -15.77 -3.87
CA VAL A 98 14.09 -14.48 -4.19
C VAL A 98 12.57 -14.62 -4.21
N TYR A 99 11.90 -13.71 -3.51
CA TYR A 99 10.45 -13.56 -3.51
C TYR A 99 10.06 -12.20 -4.08
N LEU A 100 8.91 -12.16 -4.75
CA LEU A 100 8.24 -10.97 -5.25
C LEU A 100 7.00 -10.70 -4.41
N SER A 101 6.87 -9.46 -3.93
CA SER A 101 5.72 -9.03 -3.13
C SER A 101 5.28 -7.65 -3.59
N GLY A 102 3.98 -7.50 -3.85
CA GLY A 102 3.41 -6.24 -4.32
C GLY A 102 1.93 -6.12 -4.00
N SER A 103 1.35 -4.96 -4.28
CA SER A 103 -0.07 -4.73 -4.04
C SER A 103 -0.98 -5.70 -4.82
N PHE A 104 -0.55 -6.14 -6.01
CA PHE A 104 -1.25 -7.11 -6.85
C PHE A 104 -1.22 -8.55 -6.28
N THR A 105 -0.32 -8.88 -5.36
CA THR A 105 -0.33 -10.16 -4.61
C THR A 105 -0.92 -10.00 -3.20
N ALA A 106 -1.51 -8.85 -2.88
CA ALA A 106 -1.85 -8.45 -1.52
C ALA A 106 -0.66 -8.61 -0.56
N TRP A 107 0.55 -8.27 -1.04
CA TRP A 107 1.83 -8.39 -0.32
C TRP A 107 2.17 -9.81 0.14
N LYS A 108 1.58 -10.84 -0.48
CA LYS A 108 2.01 -12.23 -0.28
C LYS A 108 3.25 -12.50 -1.12
N ASP A 109 4.19 -13.22 -0.50
CA ASP A 109 5.44 -13.61 -1.13
C ASP A 109 5.21 -14.63 -2.25
N VAL A 110 5.57 -14.25 -3.47
CA VAL A 110 5.59 -15.14 -4.63
C VAL A 110 7.03 -15.57 -4.89
N ARG A 111 7.31 -16.86 -4.78
CA ARG A 111 8.65 -17.40 -5.05
C ARG A 111 9.02 -17.22 -6.52
N MET A 112 10.19 -16.65 -6.79
CA MET A 112 10.74 -16.55 -8.14
C MET A 112 11.57 -17.79 -8.50
N THR A 113 11.68 -18.08 -9.79
CA THR A 113 12.49 -19.18 -10.32
C THR A 113 13.78 -18.64 -10.91
N LYS A 114 14.93 -19.21 -10.53
CA LYS A 114 16.24 -18.82 -11.05
C LYS A 114 16.53 -19.55 -12.36
N LYS A 115 16.87 -18.80 -13.42
CA LYS A 115 17.36 -19.32 -14.70
C LYS A 115 18.57 -18.49 -15.14
N GLU A 116 19.72 -19.14 -15.36
CA GLU A 116 20.94 -18.48 -15.86
C GLU A 116 21.39 -17.26 -15.03
N GLY A 117 21.18 -17.29 -13.71
CA GLY A 117 21.53 -16.18 -12.82
C GLY A 117 20.50 -15.02 -12.78
N VAL A 118 19.37 -15.17 -13.47
CA VAL A 118 18.24 -14.24 -13.43
C VAL A 118 17.05 -14.91 -12.76
N TRP A 119 16.46 -14.22 -11.80
CA TRP A 119 15.23 -14.64 -11.12
C TRP A 119 14.04 -14.13 -11.91
N LYS A 120 13.08 -15.02 -12.22
CA LYS A 120 11.88 -14.69 -12.98
C LYS A 120 10.62 -15.12 -12.25
N ALA A 121 9.59 -14.29 -12.33
CA ALA A 121 8.22 -14.64 -11.96
C ALA A 121 7.25 -14.04 -12.97
N GLU A 122 6.14 -14.71 -13.20
CA GLU A 122 5.09 -14.26 -14.12
C GLU A 122 3.81 -14.09 -13.32
N VAL A 123 3.22 -12.90 -13.35
CA VAL A 123 2.01 -12.59 -12.60
C VAL A 123 0.99 -11.95 -13.53
N TYR A 124 -0.26 -12.41 -13.45
CA TYR A 124 -1.37 -11.81 -14.18
C TYR A 124 -1.87 -10.58 -13.43
N ILE A 125 -1.69 -9.40 -14.00
CA ILE A 125 -2.03 -8.12 -13.37
C ILE A 125 -2.85 -7.30 -14.36
N LEU A 126 -3.88 -6.60 -13.87
CA LEU A 126 -4.63 -5.66 -14.70
C LEU A 126 -3.73 -4.46 -15.08
N PRO A 127 -4.06 -3.74 -16.17
CA PRO A 127 -3.40 -2.47 -16.47
C PRO A 127 -3.52 -1.50 -15.29
N GLY A 128 -2.42 -0.83 -14.93
CA GLY A 128 -2.35 0.05 -13.77
C GLY A 128 -0.93 0.27 -13.27
N THR A 129 -0.79 1.06 -12.20
CA THR A 129 0.49 1.29 -11.52
C THR A 129 0.47 0.63 -10.15
N TYR A 130 1.49 -0.19 -9.86
CA TYR A 130 1.52 -1.00 -8.64
C TYR A 130 2.86 -0.89 -7.91
N PRO A 131 2.88 -0.67 -6.58
CA PRO A 131 4.09 -0.82 -5.78
C PRO A 131 4.45 -2.29 -5.55
N TYR A 132 5.75 -2.58 -5.59
CA TYR A 132 6.34 -3.89 -5.34
C TYR A 132 7.75 -3.80 -4.77
N HIS A 133 8.24 -4.91 -4.24
CA HIS A 133 9.63 -5.10 -3.85
C HIS A 133 10.04 -6.57 -4.03
N PHE A 134 11.35 -6.80 -3.98
CA PHE A 134 11.92 -8.14 -3.91
C PHE A 134 12.38 -8.45 -2.49
N THR A 135 12.29 -9.70 -2.07
CA THR A 135 12.91 -10.18 -0.83
C THR A 135 13.96 -11.21 -1.20
N VAL A 136 15.23 -10.83 -1.06
CA VAL A 136 16.41 -11.62 -1.44
C VAL A 136 17.05 -12.16 -0.18
N ASP A 137 17.04 -13.48 -0.01
CA ASP A 137 17.61 -14.15 1.17
C ASP A 137 17.12 -13.55 2.51
N GLY A 138 15.84 -13.19 2.55
CA GLY A 138 15.19 -12.60 3.72
C GLY A 138 15.34 -11.08 3.87
N VAL A 139 16.06 -10.42 2.94
CA VAL A 139 16.28 -8.97 2.97
C VAL A 139 15.46 -8.28 1.88
N LYS A 140 14.68 -7.26 2.24
CA LYS A 140 13.93 -6.42 1.30
C LYS A 140 14.90 -5.65 0.39
N LYS A 141 14.69 -5.74 -0.91
CA LYS A 141 15.45 -5.09 -1.99
C LYS A 141 14.49 -4.38 -2.94
N LEU A 142 14.92 -3.21 -3.39
CA LEU A 142 14.19 -2.41 -4.36
C LEU A 142 14.78 -2.64 -5.75
N ASP A 143 13.95 -2.47 -6.77
CA ASP A 143 14.40 -2.42 -8.15
C ASP A 143 14.98 -1.03 -8.44
N ALA A 144 16.31 -0.95 -8.57
CA ALA A 144 17.00 0.30 -8.86
C ALA A 144 16.65 0.89 -10.23
N SER A 145 16.13 0.07 -11.16
CA SER A 145 15.77 0.51 -12.51
C SER A 145 14.37 1.13 -12.59
N LYS A 146 13.57 1.06 -11.53
CA LYS A 146 12.20 1.54 -11.49
C LYS A 146 12.05 2.80 -10.65
N PRO A 147 11.06 3.64 -10.98
CA PRO A 147 10.70 4.77 -10.12
C PRO A 147 10.24 4.26 -8.75
N LYS A 148 10.48 5.07 -7.72
CA LYS A 148 10.09 4.77 -6.35
C LYS A 148 8.75 5.42 -6.04
N ALA A 149 7.89 4.71 -5.34
CA ALA A 149 6.70 5.26 -4.73
C ALA A 149 7.08 6.21 -3.59
N PRO A 150 6.21 7.15 -3.19
CA PRO A 150 6.37 7.91 -1.95
C PRO A 150 6.52 7.02 -0.71
N THR A 151 5.99 5.80 -0.75
CA THR A 151 6.14 4.77 0.30
C THR A 151 7.52 4.12 0.33
N GLY A 152 8.38 4.37 -0.65
CA GLY A 152 9.72 3.80 -0.78
C GLY A 152 9.79 2.48 -1.57
N ASP A 153 8.67 1.90 -1.97
CA ASP A 153 8.63 0.68 -2.82
C ASP A 153 8.91 0.99 -4.30
N SER A 154 9.27 -0.02 -5.08
CA SER A 154 9.46 0.12 -6.54
C SER A 154 8.10 0.13 -7.24
N LEU A 155 7.95 0.94 -8.29
CA LEU A 155 6.71 1.03 -9.06
C LEU A 155 6.83 0.27 -10.38
N ILE A 156 5.82 -0.53 -10.69
CA ILE A 156 5.61 -1.11 -12.01
C ILE A 156 4.40 -0.46 -12.66
N VAL A 157 4.56 -0.01 -13.90
CA VAL A 157 3.46 0.48 -14.74
C VAL A 157 3.14 -0.60 -15.76
N VAL A 158 1.95 -1.16 -15.66
CA VAL A 158 1.42 -2.15 -16.59
C VAL A 158 0.49 -1.40 -17.54
N ALA A 159 0.94 -1.15 -18.76
CA ALA A 159 0.14 -0.51 -19.79
C ALA A 159 -0.75 -1.54 -20.50
N ASP A 160 -1.95 -1.12 -20.91
CA ASP A 160 -2.80 -1.91 -21.80
C ASP A 160 -2.15 -1.93 -23.19
N VAL A 161 -1.73 -3.11 -23.64
CA VAL A 161 -1.17 -3.29 -24.99
C VAL A 161 -2.32 -3.65 -25.91
N ARG A 162 -2.84 -2.62 -26.61
CA ARG A 162 -3.90 -2.76 -27.62
C ARG A 162 -3.35 -3.23 -28.96
#